data_AF-A0A1V5RSA3-F1
#
_entry.id   AF-A0A1V5RSA3-F1
#
_cell.length_a   1.000
_cell.length_b   1.000
_cell.length_c   1.000
_cell.angle_alpha   90.00
_cell.angle_beta   90.00
_cell.angle_gamma   90.00
#
_symmetry.space_group_name_H-M   'P 1'
#
loop_
_entity.id
_entity.type
_entity.pdbx_description
1 polymer ?
#
loop_
_entity_poly.entity_id
_entity_poly.type
_entity_poly.pdbx_seq_one_letter_code
_entity_poly.pdbx_strand_id
1 'polypeptide(L)'
;MAEQVAAFMANAEARAAGLRAIEPLALADAQQAVRIVRQRAAEWGVDPHKIGFMGFSAGGGLTAQIALNYTPDCRPDFAAPIYAAVFEEVEAPADAPPLFLLCASADQMAVWASLALYRAWQAAQLPVELHIYAHGEHGFGMRKMGLPSDTWIERFADWMQGLGMI
;
A
#
# COMPACT_ATOMS: atom_id res chain seq x y z
N MET A 1 22.27 15.87 9.17
CA MET A 1 20.85 15.69 8.82
C MET A 1 20.42 16.59 7.66
N ALA A 2 20.60 17.92 7.73
CA ALA A 2 20.26 18.84 6.63
C ALA A 2 21.02 18.54 5.31
N GLU A 3 22.28 18.11 5.38
CA GLU A 3 23.12 17.82 4.22
C GLU A 3 22.75 16.51 3.51
N GLN A 4 22.30 15.49 4.26
CA GLN A 4 21.78 14.23 3.70
C GLN A 4 20.40 14.40 3.07
N VAL A 5 19.54 15.26 3.64
CA VAL A 5 18.25 15.64 3.06
C VAL A 5 18.49 16.49 1.80
N ALA A 6 19.42 17.44 1.83
CA ALA A 6 19.81 18.21 0.66
C ALA A 6 20.38 17.32 -0.46
N ALA A 7 21.21 16.33 -0.14
CA ALA A 7 21.73 15.37 -1.10
C ALA A 7 20.66 14.42 -1.66
N PHE A 8 19.67 14.03 -0.86
CA PHE A 8 18.50 13.26 -1.31
C PHE A 8 17.66 14.06 -2.32
N MET A 9 17.47 15.36 -2.06
CA MET A 9 16.68 16.26 -2.91
C MET A 9 17.45 16.76 -4.15
N ALA A 10 18.78 16.89 -4.07
CA ALA A 10 19.63 17.42 -5.15
C ALA A 10 19.69 16.55 -6.41
N ASN A 11 19.20 15.31 -6.35
CA ASN A 11 19.13 14.40 -7.49
C ASN A 11 17.72 13.84 -7.73
N ALA A 12 16.70 14.63 -7.36
CA ALA A 12 15.30 14.26 -7.47
C ALA A 12 14.92 13.84 -8.89
N GLU A 13 15.47 14.50 -9.92
CA GLU A 13 15.15 14.21 -11.31
C GLU A 13 15.74 12.87 -11.79
N ALA A 14 17.00 12.56 -11.49
CA ALA A 14 17.58 11.27 -11.85
C ALA A 14 16.99 10.12 -11.01
N ARG A 15 16.64 10.36 -9.74
CA ARG A 15 15.89 9.39 -8.93
C ARG A 15 14.50 9.16 -9.51
N ALA A 16 13.80 10.21 -9.91
CA ALA A 16 12.50 10.10 -10.56
C ALA A 16 12.60 9.34 -11.89
N ALA A 17 13.65 9.57 -12.69
CA ALA A 17 13.91 8.81 -13.90
C ALA A 17 14.19 7.33 -13.62
N GLY A 18 14.99 7.03 -12.59
CA GLY A 18 15.25 5.65 -12.16
C GLY A 18 14.00 4.94 -11.64
N LEU A 19 13.19 5.62 -10.83
CA LEU A 19 11.92 5.10 -10.34
C LEU A 19 10.94 4.82 -11.49
N ARG A 20 10.78 5.76 -12.42
CA ARG A 20 9.95 5.58 -13.62
C ARG A 20 10.38 4.40 -14.49
N ALA A 21 11.68 4.08 -14.52
CA ALA A 21 12.19 2.94 -15.27
C ALA A 21 11.93 1.59 -14.56
N ILE A 22 11.92 1.57 -13.22
CA ILE A 22 11.76 0.35 -12.42
C ILE A 22 10.29 0.04 -12.14
N GLU A 23 9.46 1.07 -12.01
CA GLU A 23 8.06 0.94 -11.60
C GLU A 23 7.24 -0.01 -12.50
N PRO A 24 7.31 0.03 -13.84
CA PRO A 24 6.60 -0.93 -14.68
C PRO A 24 7.08 -2.37 -14.47
N LEU A 25 8.36 -2.57 -14.18
CA LEU A 25 8.93 -3.89 -13.92
C LEU A 25 8.45 -4.43 -12.56
N ALA A 26 8.51 -3.59 -11.52
CA ALA A 26 8.04 -3.94 -10.19
C ALA A 26 6.53 -4.22 -10.19
N LEU A 27 5.74 -3.45 -10.93
CA LEU A 27 4.31 -3.68 -11.11
C LEU A 27 4.06 -5.01 -11.84
N ALA A 28 4.82 -5.32 -12.89
CA ALA A 28 4.69 -6.60 -13.59
C ALA A 28 4.96 -7.79 -12.65
N ASP A 29 5.97 -7.69 -11.79
CA ASP A 29 6.27 -8.70 -10.77
C ASP A 29 5.14 -8.82 -9.74
N ALA A 30 4.59 -7.70 -9.26
CA ALA A 30 3.46 -7.70 -8.34
C ALA A 30 2.21 -8.37 -8.96
N GLN A 31 1.89 -8.04 -10.20
CA GLN A 31 0.78 -8.65 -10.94
C GLN A 31 1.02 -10.15 -11.12
N GLN A 32 2.24 -10.56 -11.46
CA GLN A 32 2.59 -11.96 -11.62
C GLN A 32 2.51 -12.73 -10.29
N ALA A 33 2.87 -12.10 -9.18
CA ALA A 33 2.75 -12.71 -7.85
C ALA A 33 1.29 -13.06 -7.53
N VAL A 34 0.34 -12.12 -7.75
CA VAL A 34 -1.10 -12.40 -7.55
C VAL A 34 -1.57 -13.55 -8.46
N ARG A 35 -1.18 -13.54 -9.74
CA ARG A 35 -1.53 -14.62 -10.68
C ARG A 35 -1.04 -15.98 -10.18
N ILE A 36 0.21 -16.08 -9.73
CA ILE A 36 0.79 -17.34 -9.26
C ILE A 36 0.01 -17.87 -8.04
N VAL A 37 -0.25 -17.01 -7.05
CA VAL A 37 -1.02 -17.41 -5.86
C VAL A 37 -2.41 -17.88 -6.26
N ARG A 38 -3.09 -17.15 -7.15
CA ARG A 38 -4.45 -17.49 -7.60
C ARG A 38 -4.48 -18.79 -8.41
N GLN A 39 -3.53 -18.99 -9.32
CA GLN A 39 -3.43 -20.19 -10.15
C GLN A 39 -3.08 -21.44 -9.33
N ARG A 40 -2.30 -21.28 -8.25
CA ARG A 40 -1.88 -22.37 -7.37
C ARG A 40 -2.71 -22.46 -6.09
N ALA A 41 -3.81 -21.70 -6.00
CA ALA A 41 -4.63 -21.60 -4.79
C ALA A 41 -5.11 -22.98 -4.30
N ALA A 42 -5.60 -23.82 -5.22
CA ALA A 42 -6.03 -25.19 -4.91
C ALA A 42 -4.90 -26.08 -4.40
N GLU A 43 -3.69 -25.92 -4.94
CA GLU A 43 -2.50 -26.66 -4.49
C GLU A 43 -2.06 -26.23 -3.09
N TRP A 44 -2.20 -24.94 -2.77
CA TRP A 44 -1.72 -24.35 -1.52
C TRP A 44 -2.78 -24.27 -0.43
N GLY A 45 -4.01 -24.71 -0.70
CA GLY A 45 -5.12 -24.61 0.25
C GLY A 45 -5.54 -23.15 0.53
N VAL A 46 -5.33 -22.25 -0.43
CA VAL A 46 -5.71 -20.84 -0.37
C VAL A 46 -7.04 -20.65 -1.09
N ASP A 47 -7.91 -19.78 -0.57
CA ASP A 47 -9.12 -19.36 -1.29
C ASP A 47 -8.72 -18.37 -2.41
N PRO A 48 -8.99 -18.68 -3.70
CA PRO A 48 -8.59 -17.82 -4.82
C PRO A 48 -9.29 -16.45 -4.85
N HIS A 49 -10.31 -16.25 -4.00
CA HIS A 49 -11.07 -15.01 -3.83
C HIS A 49 -10.71 -14.25 -2.54
N LYS A 50 -9.65 -14.66 -1.84
CA LYS A 50 -9.15 -13.99 -0.62
C LYS A 50 -7.64 -13.75 -0.67
N ILE A 51 -7.16 -13.23 -1.80
CA ILE A 51 -5.73 -12.95 -2.04
C ILE A 51 -5.48 -11.45 -1.91
N GLY A 52 -4.85 -11.05 -0.80
CA GLY A 52 -4.47 -9.66 -0.58
C GLY A 52 -3.05 -9.30 -1.04
N PHE A 53 -2.79 -8.00 -1.19
CA PHE A 53 -1.44 -7.47 -1.39
C PHE A 53 -1.12 -6.43 -0.31
N MET A 54 -0.02 -6.62 0.42
CA MET A 54 0.43 -5.69 1.47
C MET A 54 1.89 -5.35 1.25
N GLY A 55 2.25 -4.09 1.47
CA GLY A 55 3.62 -3.64 1.34
C GLY A 55 3.89 -2.40 2.17
N PHE A 56 5.17 -2.21 2.48
CA PHE A 56 5.64 -1.18 3.40
C PHE A 56 6.53 -0.16 2.65
N SER A 57 6.36 1.14 2.91
CA SER A 57 7.19 2.21 2.32
C SER A 57 7.17 2.17 0.78
N ALA A 58 8.32 1.94 0.13
CA ALA A 58 8.38 1.72 -1.32
C ALA A 58 7.50 0.54 -1.79
N GLY A 59 7.44 -0.54 -1.00
CA GLY A 59 6.52 -1.65 -1.24
C GLY A 59 5.06 -1.25 -1.01
N GLY A 60 4.80 -0.26 -0.15
CA GLY A 60 3.48 0.35 0.00
C GLY A 60 3.08 1.13 -1.25
N GLY A 61 4.03 1.86 -1.86
CA GLY A 61 3.86 2.47 -3.17
C GLY A 61 3.50 1.44 -4.24
N LEU A 62 4.24 0.32 -4.31
CA LEU A 62 3.92 -0.79 -5.21
C LEU A 62 2.55 -1.43 -4.93
N THR A 63 2.15 -1.51 -3.65
CA THR A 63 0.83 -2.00 -3.25
C THR A 63 -0.28 -1.08 -3.73
N ALA A 64 -0.07 0.25 -3.65
CA ALA A 64 -0.99 1.22 -4.25
C ALA A 64 -1.02 1.06 -5.78
N GLN A 65 0.14 0.87 -6.43
CA GLN A 65 0.22 0.68 -7.88
C GLN A 65 -0.58 -0.54 -8.36
N ILE A 66 -0.44 -1.71 -7.74
CA ILE A 66 -1.25 -2.88 -8.12
C ILE A 66 -2.73 -2.74 -7.77
N ALA A 67 -3.08 -1.89 -6.79
CA ALA A 67 -4.48 -1.56 -6.49
C ALA A 67 -5.10 -0.58 -7.50
N LEU A 68 -4.29 0.07 -8.34
CA LEU A 68 -4.72 1.00 -9.38
C LEU A 68 -4.59 0.40 -10.80
N ASN A 69 -3.60 -0.48 -11.00
CA ASN A 69 -3.18 -0.95 -12.31
C ASN A 69 -3.16 -2.49 -12.35
N TYR A 70 -4.29 -3.08 -12.76
CA TYR A 70 -4.47 -4.53 -12.80
C TYR A 70 -5.37 -4.96 -13.97
N THR A 71 -5.31 -6.25 -14.28
CA THR A 71 -6.32 -6.98 -15.05
C THR A 71 -7.11 -7.90 -14.10
N PRO A 72 -8.30 -8.39 -14.47
CA PRO A 72 -9.14 -9.19 -13.57
C PRO A 72 -8.42 -10.42 -12.95
N ASP A 73 -7.49 -11.04 -13.69
CA ASP A 73 -6.71 -12.20 -13.23
C ASP A 73 -5.61 -11.86 -12.21
N CYS A 74 -5.17 -10.60 -12.13
CA CYS A 74 -4.13 -10.14 -11.20
C CYS A 74 -4.60 -9.05 -10.22
N ARG A 75 -5.89 -8.67 -10.24
CA ARG A 75 -6.50 -7.78 -9.24
C ARG A 75 -6.42 -8.45 -7.85
N PRO A 76 -5.86 -7.80 -6.82
CA PRO A 76 -5.97 -8.29 -5.44
C PRO A 76 -7.42 -8.27 -4.94
N ASP A 77 -7.77 -9.11 -3.99
CA ASP A 77 -9.09 -9.10 -3.34
C ASP A 77 -9.16 -8.02 -2.25
N PHE A 78 -8.01 -7.59 -1.73
CA PHE A 78 -7.82 -6.39 -0.91
C PHE A 78 -6.37 -5.89 -1.03
N ALA A 79 -6.11 -4.62 -0.69
CA ALA A 79 -4.76 -4.06 -0.68
C ALA A 79 -4.49 -3.26 0.61
N ALA A 80 -3.25 -3.32 1.09
CA ALA A 80 -2.83 -2.64 2.32
C ALA A 80 -1.49 -1.89 2.14
N PRO A 81 -1.51 -0.66 1.59
CA PRO A 81 -0.35 0.21 1.54
C PRO A 81 0.01 0.74 2.93
N ILE A 82 1.14 0.29 3.48
CA ILE A 82 1.61 0.69 4.80
C ILE A 82 2.71 1.75 4.66
N TYR A 83 2.44 2.94 5.18
CA TYR A 83 3.22 4.18 5.08
C TYR A 83 3.81 4.38 3.67
N ALA A 84 2.94 4.24 2.68
CA ALA A 84 3.29 4.22 1.27
C ALA A 84 3.86 5.56 0.79
N ALA A 85 4.75 5.48 -0.20
CA ALA A 85 5.16 6.63 -0.98
C ALA A 85 4.41 6.62 -2.32
N VAL A 86 3.53 7.59 -2.53
CA VAL A 86 2.80 7.81 -3.80
C VAL A 86 3.01 9.27 -4.17
N PHE A 87 3.44 9.51 -5.41
CA PHE A 87 3.84 10.84 -5.88
C PHE A 87 2.97 11.37 -7.01
N GLU A 88 2.08 10.54 -7.55
CA GLU A 88 1.20 10.85 -8.67
C GLU A 88 -0.20 11.16 -8.17
N GLU A 89 -1.00 11.84 -9.01
CA GLU A 89 -2.43 11.97 -8.75
C GLU A 89 -3.10 10.60 -8.82
N VAL A 90 -4.05 10.38 -7.91
CA VAL A 90 -4.71 9.09 -7.76
C VAL A 90 -6.16 9.21 -8.19
N GLU A 91 -6.55 8.38 -9.15
CA GLU A 91 -7.95 8.12 -9.50
C GLU A 91 -8.20 6.62 -9.33
N ALA A 92 -9.18 6.26 -8.50
CA ALA A 92 -9.48 4.87 -8.22
C ALA A 92 -10.31 4.26 -9.37
N PRO A 93 -9.90 3.11 -9.95
CA PRO A 93 -10.77 2.35 -10.85
C PRO A 93 -12.11 2.01 -10.18
N ALA A 94 -13.19 1.97 -10.96
CA ALA A 94 -14.54 1.72 -10.43
C ALA A 94 -14.68 0.36 -9.70
N ASP A 95 -13.82 -0.61 -10.02
CA ASP A 95 -13.77 -1.91 -9.40
C ASP A 95 -12.55 -2.10 -8.48
N ALA A 96 -11.88 -1.03 -8.03
CA ALA A 96 -10.65 -1.15 -7.23
C ALA A 96 -10.88 -1.96 -5.93
N PRO A 97 -9.87 -2.71 -5.45
CA PRO A 97 -10.00 -3.51 -4.25
C PRO A 97 -10.21 -2.64 -3.01
N PRO A 98 -10.86 -3.16 -1.95
CA PRO A 98 -10.85 -2.55 -0.63
C PRO A 98 -9.44 -2.19 -0.18
N LEU A 99 -9.27 -1.00 0.42
CA LEU A 99 -7.96 -0.47 0.77
C LEU A 99 -7.81 -0.21 2.28
N PHE A 100 -6.73 -0.72 2.88
CA PHE A 100 -6.34 -0.39 4.26
C PHE A 100 -5.07 0.45 4.26
N LEU A 101 -5.17 1.68 4.78
CA LEU A 101 -4.10 2.65 4.80
C LEU A 101 -3.61 2.90 6.21
N LEU A 102 -2.29 2.99 6.37
CA LEU A 102 -1.67 3.18 7.67
C LEU A 102 -0.44 4.07 7.57
N CYS A 103 -0.33 5.11 8.38
CA CYS A 103 0.93 5.85 8.53
C CYS A 103 1.08 6.48 9.92
N ALA A 104 2.23 7.11 10.17
CA ALA A 104 2.47 7.93 11.35
C ALA A 104 2.43 9.41 10.95
N SER A 105 1.89 10.27 11.82
CA SER A 105 1.64 11.68 11.52
C SER A 105 2.92 12.50 11.30
N ALA A 106 4.05 12.06 11.86
CA ALA A 106 5.36 12.71 11.63
C ALA A 106 5.94 12.41 10.24
N ASP A 107 5.44 11.38 9.55
CA ASP A 107 5.84 10.99 8.20
C ASP A 107 4.96 11.68 7.17
N GLN A 108 5.27 12.95 6.89
CA GLN A 108 4.45 13.80 6.02
C GLN A 108 4.27 13.21 4.62
N MET A 109 5.29 12.57 4.07
CA MET A 109 5.20 11.95 2.74
C MET A 109 4.11 10.86 2.73
N ALA A 110 4.15 9.96 3.71
CA ALA A 110 3.14 8.90 3.81
C ALA A 110 1.75 9.44 4.17
N VAL A 111 1.66 10.51 4.98
CA VAL A 111 0.38 11.17 5.28
C VAL A 111 -0.27 11.70 4.00
N TRP A 112 0.47 12.44 3.17
CA TRP A 112 -0.08 13.00 1.94
C TRP A 112 -0.50 11.91 0.95
N ALA A 113 0.33 10.87 0.78
CA ALA A 113 -0.01 9.71 -0.05
C ALA A 113 -1.28 8.99 0.45
N SER A 114 -1.36 8.75 1.76
CA SER A 114 -2.52 8.08 2.37
C SER A 114 -3.81 8.91 2.22
N LEU A 115 -3.73 10.23 2.39
CA LEU A 115 -4.89 11.11 2.21
C LEU A 115 -5.35 11.17 0.74
N ALA A 116 -4.42 11.15 -0.22
CA ALA A 116 -4.74 11.11 -1.64
C ALA A 116 -5.48 9.82 -2.01
N LEU A 117 -4.93 8.66 -1.60
CA LEU A 117 -5.57 7.35 -1.79
C LEU A 117 -6.95 7.27 -1.14
N TYR A 118 -7.06 7.70 0.12
CA TYR A 118 -8.33 7.70 0.85
C TYR A 118 -9.41 8.52 0.15
N ARG A 119 -9.06 9.72 -0.32
CA ARG A 119 -9.99 10.59 -1.04
C ARG A 119 -10.42 9.98 -2.38
N ALA A 120 -9.49 9.38 -3.12
CA ALA A 120 -9.80 8.72 -4.39
C ALA A 120 -10.79 7.55 -4.20
N TRP A 121 -10.56 6.70 -3.20
CA TRP A 121 -11.48 5.60 -2.87
C TRP A 121 -12.84 6.09 -2.38
N GLN A 122 -12.88 7.12 -1.53
CA GLN A 122 -14.15 7.71 -1.10
C GLN A 122 -14.94 8.32 -2.27
N ALA A 123 -14.28 9.02 -3.18
CA ALA A 123 -14.91 9.60 -4.37
C ALA A 123 -15.51 8.52 -5.28
N ALA A 124 -14.85 7.38 -5.40
CA ALA A 124 -15.34 6.20 -6.12
C ALA A 124 -16.37 5.36 -5.32
N GLN A 125 -16.70 5.75 -4.09
CA GLN A 125 -17.60 5.02 -3.18
C GLN A 125 -17.14 3.59 -2.88
N LEU A 126 -15.82 3.38 -2.83
CA LEU A 126 -15.20 2.08 -2.57
C LEU A 126 -14.85 1.91 -1.08
N PRO A 127 -14.77 0.66 -0.57
CA PRO A 127 -14.37 0.40 0.81
C PRO A 127 -12.93 0.86 1.07
N VAL A 128 -12.73 1.73 2.06
CA VAL A 128 -11.41 2.19 2.47
C VAL A 128 -11.38 2.49 3.96
N GLU A 129 -10.28 2.12 4.62
CA GLU A 129 -10.02 2.46 6.02
C GLU A 129 -8.64 3.12 6.16
N LEU A 130 -8.52 4.16 6.98
CA LEU A 130 -7.29 4.92 7.18
C LEU A 130 -6.97 5.10 8.66
N HIS A 131 -5.77 4.68 9.05
CA HIS A 131 -5.19 4.92 10.38
C HIS A 131 -3.99 5.87 10.27
N ILE A 132 -4.02 6.95 11.05
CA ILE A 132 -2.87 7.85 11.22
C ILE A 132 -2.54 7.92 12.71
N TYR A 133 -1.39 7.36 13.10
CA TYR A 133 -0.94 7.42 14.48
C TYR A 133 -0.24 8.75 14.77
N ALA A 134 -0.62 9.43 15.85
CA ALA A 134 -0.05 10.72 16.24
C ALA A 134 1.46 10.65 16.54
N HIS A 135 1.95 9.49 16.99
CA HIS A 135 3.34 9.23 17.32
C HIS A 135 3.88 8.04 16.52
N GLY A 136 5.17 8.12 16.17
CA GLY A 136 5.86 7.15 15.33
C GLY A 136 6.63 7.86 14.21
N GLU A 137 7.60 7.15 13.63
CA GLU A 137 8.36 7.60 12.47
C GLU A 137 8.10 6.70 11.27
N HIS A 138 8.61 7.07 10.09
CA HIS A 138 8.59 6.19 8.93
C HIS A 138 9.22 4.82 9.27
N GLY A 139 8.63 3.73 8.79
CA GLY A 139 9.22 2.40 8.95
C GLY A 139 9.12 1.81 10.36
N PHE A 140 8.08 2.14 11.13
CA PHE A 140 7.83 1.49 12.43
C PHE A 140 7.55 -0.02 12.28
N GLY A 141 6.97 -0.45 11.15
CA GLY A 141 6.72 -1.86 10.83
C GLY A 141 5.90 -2.56 11.90
N MET A 142 6.36 -3.74 12.35
CA MET A 142 5.77 -4.48 13.47
C MET A 142 6.65 -4.45 14.73
N ARG A 143 7.61 -3.51 14.80
CA ARG A 143 8.51 -3.41 15.96
C ARG A 143 7.74 -2.84 17.14
N LYS A 144 7.95 -3.41 18.33
CA LYS A 144 7.43 -2.84 19.58
C LYS A 144 8.26 -1.62 19.96
N MET A 145 7.64 -0.45 19.87
CA MET A 145 8.24 0.85 20.18
C MET A 145 7.68 1.46 21.47
N GLY A 146 6.72 0.78 22.12
CA GLY A 146 5.99 1.33 23.26
C GLY A 146 4.98 2.41 22.84
N LEU A 147 4.56 2.38 21.57
CA LEU A 147 3.63 3.34 20.98
C LEU A 147 2.29 2.67 20.66
N PRO A 148 1.18 3.43 20.56
CA PRO A 148 -0.10 2.87 20.11
C PRO A 148 -0.04 2.19 18.75
N SER A 149 0.90 2.56 17.89
CA SER A 149 1.13 1.89 16.62
C SER A 149 1.55 0.43 16.78
N ASP A 150 2.05 -0.01 17.94
CA ASP A 150 2.49 -1.39 18.17
C ASP A 150 1.37 -2.43 17.93
N THR A 151 0.10 -2.01 18.04
CA THR A 151 -1.07 -2.88 17.89
C THR A 151 -1.83 -2.65 16.57
N TRP A 152 -1.23 -1.97 15.59
CA TRP A 152 -1.92 -1.64 14.33
C TRP A 152 -2.44 -2.88 13.58
N ILE A 153 -1.74 -4.01 13.71
CA ILE A 153 -2.12 -5.26 13.04
C ILE A 153 -3.45 -5.81 13.57
N GLU A 154 -3.84 -5.46 14.80
CA GLU A 154 -5.16 -5.82 15.34
C GLU A 154 -6.27 -5.09 14.60
N ARG A 155 -6.09 -3.79 14.30
CA ARG A 155 -7.05 -3.03 13.49
C ARG A 155 -7.13 -3.56 12.06
N PHE A 156 -5.99 -3.98 11.50
CA PHE A 156 -5.96 -4.66 10.21
C PHE A 156 -6.74 -5.98 10.23
N ALA A 157 -6.61 -6.78 11.30
CA ALA A 157 -7.37 -8.02 11.47
C ALA A 157 -8.88 -7.75 11.62
N ASP A 158 -9.27 -6.76 12.43
CA ASP A 158 -10.66 -6.34 12.59
C ASP A 158 -11.28 -5.94 11.24
N TRP A 159 -10.53 -5.19 10.43
CA TRP A 159 -10.94 -4.78 9.08
C TRP A 159 -11.09 -5.97 8.13
N MET A 160 -10.12 -6.90 8.11
CA MET A 160 -10.21 -8.11 7.29
C MET A 160 -11.42 -8.98 7.67
N GLN A 161 -11.72 -9.09 8.97
CA GLN A 161 -12.91 -9.79 9.44
C GLN A 161 -14.20 -9.09 8.97
N GLY A 162 -14.25 -7.76 9.03
CA GLY A 162 -15.37 -6.97 8.51
C GLY A 162 -15.60 -7.15 7.00
N LEU A 163 -14.54 -7.40 6.23
CA LEU A 163 -14.61 -7.74 4.80
C LEU A 163 -14.93 -9.22 4.53
N GLY A 164 -14.96 -10.08 5.57
CA GLY A 164 -15.12 -11.52 5.42
C GLY A 164 -13.89 -12.23 4.81
N MET A 165 -12.71 -11.61 4.91
CA MET A 165 -11.46 -12.15 4.37
C MET A 165 -10.80 -13.18 5.30
N ILE A 166 -11.17 -13.20 6.59
CA ILE A 166 -10.76 -14.20 7.59
C ILE A 166 -11.94 -14.62 8.46
#